data_AF-A0A7J9LZT4-F1
#
_entry.id   AF-A0A7J9LZT4-F1
#
_cell.length_a   1.000
_cell.length_b   1.000
_cell.length_c   1.000
_cell.angle_alpha   90.00
_cell.angle_beta   90.00
_cell.angle_gamma   90.00
#
_symmetry.space_group_name_H-M   'P 1'
#
loop_
_entity.id
_entity.type
_entity.pdbx_description
1 polymer ?
#
loop_
_entity_poly.entity_id
_entity_poly.type
_entity_poly.pdbx_seq_one_letter_code
_entity_poly.pdbx_strand_id
1 'polypeptide(L)'
;MVYEANARVRDPVYGCVGAISYLQNQVSQLQMQLTVAQTELLRIKMQQDLPSPPYLAPTNNFINIDSQPEYLNFPSSTTVIQDPSLKTESIWT
;
A
#
# COMPACT_ATOMS: atom_id res chain seq x y z
N MET A 1 34.12 15.03 23.92
CA MET A 1 34.19 14.31 22.63
C MET A 1 34.96 12.99 22.80
N VAL A 2 34.34 11.94 23.35
CA VAL A 2 35.01 10.62 23.51
C VAL A 2 34.76 9.73 22.29
N TYR A 3 33.52 9.72 21.78
CA TYR A 3 33.13 8.90 20.63
C TYR A 3 33.89 9.26 19.36
N GLU A 4 33.92 10.55 18.99
CA GLU A 4 34.63 11.01 17.78
C GLU A 4 36.13 10.75 17.83
N ALA A 5 36.75 10.96 19.00
CA ALA A 5 38.17 10.69 19.21
C ALA A 5 38.48 9.18 19.07
N ASN A 6 37.68 8.33 19.70
CA ASN A 6 37.80 6.88 19.58
C ASN A 6 37.58 6.40 18.12
N ALA A 7 36.61 7.00 17.42
CA ALA A 7 36.36 6.68 16.02
C ALA A 7 37.57 7.01 15.14
N ARG A 8 38.24 8.16 15.34
CA ARG A 8 39.47 8.53 14.63
C ARG A 8 40.67 7.64 14.96
N VAL A 9 40.75 7.09 16.18
CA VAL A 9 41.80 6.13 16.54
C VAL A 9 41.62 4.81 15.78
N ARG A 10 40.36 4.36 15.62
CA ARG A 10 40.03 3.11 14.90
C ARG A 10 40.08 3.27 13.39
N ASP A 11 39.67 4.43 12.89
CA ASP A 11 39.69 4.80 11.48
C ASP A 11 40.26 6.23 11.34
N PRO A 12 41.58 6.37 11.08
CA PRO A 12 42.24 7.66 11.02
C PRO A 12 41.87 8.50 9.80
N VAL A 13 41.28 7.88 8.77
CA VAL A 13 40.91 8.58 7.53
C VAL A 13 39.48 9.10 7.64
N TYR A 14 38.52 8.24 7.97
CA TYR A 14 37.10 8.59 7.94
C TYR A 14 36.45 8.70 9.32
N GLY A 15 36.95 8.03 10.36
CA GLY A 15 36.43 8.11 11.73
C GLY A 15 34.89 8.01 11.81
N CYS A 16 34.25 8.97 12.48
CA CYS A 16 32.78 9.02 12.56
C CYS A 16 32.11 9.39 11.22
N VAL A 17 32.82 10.06 10.30
CA VAL A 17 32.31 10.40 8.97
C VAL A 17 32.03 9.13 8.17
N GLY A 18 32.86 8.10 8.31
CA GLY A 18 32.63 6.80 7.67
C GLY A 18 31.30 6.17 8.10
N ALA A 19 30.98 6.21 9.40
CA ALA A 19 29.71 5.72 9.91
C ALA A 19 28.52 6.55 9.39
N ILE A 20 28.66 7.87 9.34
CA ILE A 20 27.63 8.78 8.79
C ILE A 20 27.38 8.45 7.31
N SER A 21 28.43 8.37 6.49
CA SER A 21 28.31 8.05 5.06
C SER A 21 27.69 6.67 4.83
N TYR A 22 28.05 5.68 5.64
CA TYR A 22 27.42 4.36 5.58
C TYR A 22 25.91 4.44 5.84
N LEU A 23 25.50 5.14 6.90
CA LEU A 23 24.09 5.30 7.23
C LEU A 23 23.33 6.08 6.15
N GLN A 24 23.92 7.14 5.58
CA GLN A 24 23.35 7.88 4.46
C GLN A 24 23.09 6.99 3.25
N ASN A 25 24.04 6.10 2.91
CA ASN A 25 23.87 5.14 1.83
C ASN A 25 22.76 4.14 2.12
N GLN A 26 22.65 3.64 3.35
CA GLN A 26 21.57 2.73 3.75
C GLN A 26 20.20 3.39 3.63
N VAL A 27 20.06 4.64 4.09
CA VAL A 27 18.83 5.42 3.94
C VAL A 27 18.46 5.59 2.47
N SER A 28 19.43 5.94 1.62
CA SER A 28 19.21 6.10 0.18
C SER A 28 18.71 4.79 -0.47
N GLN A 29 19.31 3.65 -0.13
CA GLN A 29 18.90 2.34 -0.64
C GLN A 29 17.47 1.97 -0.22
N LEU A 30 17.13 2.19 1.06
CA LEU A 30 15.79 1.93 1.57
C LEU A 30 14.75 2.83 0.89
N GLN A 31 15.06 4.12 0.70
CA GLN A 31 14.18 5.06 0.00
C GLN A 31 13.90 4.59 -1.44
N MET A 32 14.94 4.13 -2.15
CA MET A 32 14.79 3.57 -3.49
C MET A 32 13.89 2.33 -3.51
N GLN A 33 14.10 1.38 -2.59
CA GLN A 33 13.26 0.18 -2.48
C GLN A 33 11.80 0.54 -2.22
N LEU A 34 11.55 1.51 -1.35
CA LEU A 34 10.22 2.02 -1.07
C LEU A 34 9.57 2.61 -2.32
N THR A 35 10.29 3.44 -3.07
CA THR A 35 9.78 4.02 -4.33
C THR A 35 9.44 2.94 -5.35
N VAL A 36 10.27 1.91 -5.48
CA VAL A 36 10.01 0.77 -6.39
C VAL A 36 8.72 0.06 -5.97
N ALA A 37 8.59 -0.29 -4.69
CA ALA A 37 7.41 -0.99 -4.18
C ALA A 37 6.12 -0.16 -4.35
N GLN A 38 6.17 1.15 -4.11
CA GLN A 38 5.05 2.06 -4.33
C GLN A 38 4.64 2.12 -5.80
N THR A 39 5.61 2.19 -6.71
CA THR A 39 5.37 2.21 -8.16
C THR A 39 4.70 0.92 -8.62
N GLU A 40 5.15 -0.23 -8.10
CA GLU A 40 4.53 -1.52 -8.39
C GLU A 40 3.08 -1.60 -7.88
N LEU A 41 2.83 -1.12 -6.67
CA LEU A 41 1.49 -1.06 -6.09
C LEU A 41 0.53 -0.22 -6.94
N LEU A 42 0.99 0.95 -7.41
CA LEU A 42 0.22 1.80 -8.31
C LEU A 42 -0.06 1.12 -9.65
N ARG A 43 0.93 0.44 -10.23
CA ARG A 43 0.77 -0.33 -11.46
C ARG A 43 -0.31 -1.41 -11.32
N ILE A 44 -0.31 -2.14 -10.21
CA ILE A 44 -1.31 -3.19 -9.94
C ILE A 44 -2.71 -2.57 -9.81
N LYS A 45 -2.85 -1.47 -9.07
CA LYS A 45 -4.14 -0.76 -8.92
C LYS A 45 -4.69 -0.29 -10.27
N MET A 46 -3.85 0.33 -11.11
CA MET A 46 -4.26 0.77 -12.44
C MET A 46 -4.67 -0.38 -13.38
N GLN A 47 -4.09 -1.57 -13.20
CA GLN A 47 -4.48 -2.76 -13.98
C GLN A 47 -5.83 -3.34 -13.55
N GLN A 48 -6.20 -3.18 -12.28
CA GLN A 48 -7.48 -3.64 -11.75
C GLN A 48 -8.65 -2.74 -12.19
N ASP A 49 -8.37 -1.47 -12.48
CA ASP A 49 -9.35 -0.50 -12.98
C ASP A 49 -9.57 -0.55 -14.52
N LEU A 50 -8.99 -1.52 -15.25
CA LEU A 50 -9.37 -1.70 -16.65
C LEU A 50 -10.83 -2.18 -16.71
N PRO A 51 -11.75 -1.43 -17.36
CA PRO A 51 -13.08 -1.92 -17.62
C PRO A 51 -12.96 -3.21 -18.43
N SER A 52 -13.69 -4.26 -18.02
CA SER A 52 -13.85 -5.45 -18.83
C SER A 52 -14.24 -5.03 -20.25
N PRO A 53 -13.64 -5.62 -21.31
CA PRO A 53 -14.08 -5.34 -22.66
C PRO A 53 -15.59 -5.63 -22.72
N PRO A 54 -16.41 -4.76 -23.33
CA PRO A 54 -17.83 -5.01 -23.47
C PRO A 54 -17.98 -6.32 -24.24
N TYR A 55 -18.33 -7.37 -23.50
CA TYR A 55 -18.67 -8.66 -24.06
C TYR A 55 -19.88 -8.43 -24.96
N LEU A 56 -19.70 -8.53 -26.27
CA LEU A 56 -20.82 -8.66 -27.19
C LEU A 56 -21.49 -9.98 -26.85
N ALA A 57 -22.54 -9.93 -26.03
CA ALA A 57 -23.38 -11.08 -25.76
C ALA A 57 -24.01 -11.54 -27.08
N PRO A 58 -23.85 -12.81 -27.50
CA PRO A 58 -24.63 -13.33 -28.60
C PRO A 58 -26.07 -13.48 -28.09
N THR A 59 -26.95 -12.58 -28.53
CA THR A 59 -28.38 -12.77 -28.38
C THR A 59 -28.78 -13.97 -29.21
N ASN A 60 -29.26 -15.06 -28.61
CA ASN A 60 -30.12 -16.02 -29.28
C ASN A 60 -30.95 -16.79 -28.25
N ASN A 61 -32.21 -16.38 -28.14
CA ASN A 61 -33.28 -17.07 -27.44
C ASN A 61 -33.51 -18.47 -28.03
N PHE A 62 -33.34 -19.52 -27.24
CA PHE A 62 -33.97 -20.82 -27.52
C PHE A 62 -34.48 -21.49 -26.24
N ILE A 63 -35.82 -21.46 -26.13
CA ILE A 63 -36.76 -22.36 -25.42
C ILE A 63 -36.71 -22.43 -23.89
N ASN A 64 -37.78 -21.88 -23.31
CA ASN A 64 -38.33 -22.08 -21.96
C ASN A 64 -38.76 -23.55 -21.74
N ILE A 65 -38.24 -24.22 -20.71
CA ILE A 65 -38.87 -25.37 -20.04
C ILE A 65 -38.58 -25.24 -18.53
N ASP A 66 -39.58 -24.75 -17.81
CA ASP A 66 -40.05 -25.23 -16.49
C ASP A 66 -39.02 -25.49 -15.36
N SER A 67 -38.95 -24.57 -14.39
CA SER A 67 -39.11 -24.82 -12.93
C SER A 67 -38.61 -23.64 -12.07
N GLN A 68 -39.53 -22.98 -11.36
CA GLN A 68 -39.20 -22.18 -10.17
C GLN A 68 -38.95 -23.14 -8.99
N PRO A 69 -38.08 -22.76 -8.03
CA PRO A 69 -38.64 -22.37 -6.74
C PRO A 69 -37.99 -21.12 -6.12
N GLU A 70 -38.84 -20.29 -5.53
CA GLU A 70 -38.55 -19.20 -4.61
C GLU A 70 -37.68 -19.66 -3.43
N TYR A 71 -36.59 -18.94 -3.09
CA TYR A 71 -36.14 -18.83 -1.69
C TYR A 71 -35.41 -17.50 -1.42
N LEU A 72 -36.05 -16.70 -0.55
CA LEU A 72 -35.47 -15.70 0.37
C LEU A 72 -35.12 -14.31 -0.17
N ASN A 73 -36.16 -13.50 -0.31
CA ASN A 73 -36.14 -12.08 0.00
C ASN A 73 -35.90 -11.88 1.52
N PHE A 74 -34.80 -11.24 1.91
CA PHE A 74 -34.65 -10.66 3.25
C PHE A 74 -34.39 -9.16 3.15
N PRO A 75 -35.31 -8.31 3.63
CA PRO A 75 -35.04 -6.91 3.89
C PRO A 75 -34.62 -6.75 5.36
N SER A 76 -33.44 -6.18 5.64
CA SER A 76 -33.12 -5.46 6.89
C SER A 76 -31.64 -5.11 6.95
N SER A 77 -31.18 -3.99 7.51
CA SER A 77 -31.79 -2.76 8.00
C SER A 77 -30.63 -1.79 8.30
N THR A 78 -30.79 -0.55 7.88
CA THR A 78 -30.41 0.72 8.55
C THR A 78 -29.25 0.77 9.57
N THR A 79 -28.17 1.46 9.15
CA THR A 79 -27.37 2.52 9.82
C THR A 79 -26.78 2.33 11.23
N VAL A 80 -25.44 2.40 11.34
CA VAL A 80 -24.71 3.03 12.48
C VAL A 80 -23.43 3.75 12.00
N ILE A 81 -23.53 5.09 12.01
CA ILE A 81 -22.53 6.14 12.33
C ILE A 81 -21.16 6.13 11.63
N GLN A 82 -21.02 7.11 10.72
CA GLN A 82 -19.79 7.74 10.28
C GLN A 82 -19.24 8.65 11.40
N ASP A 83 -18.12 8.27 12.02
CA ASP A 83 -17.31 9.16 12.86
C ASP A 83 -16.08 9.63 12.06
N PRO A 84 -15.99 10.92 11.69
CA PRO A 84 -14.79 11.48 11.09
C PRO A 84 -14.08 12.39 12.10
N SER A 85 -13.42 11.84 13.13
CA SER A 85 -12.46 12.64 13.91
C SER A 85 -11.41 11.83 14.68
N LEU A 86 -10.56 11.09 13.95
CA LEU A 86 -9.23 10.81 14.50
C LEU A 86 -8.42 12.10 14.46
N LYS A 87 -8.58 12.91 15.51
CA LYS A 87 -7.62 13.94 15.89
C LYS A 87 -6.26 13.26 15.98
N THR A 88 -5.33 13.76 15.18
CA THR A 88 -3.91 13.47 15.28
C THR A 88 -3.41 13.92 16.65
N GLU A 89 -3.30 12.97 17.58
CA GLU A 89 -2.54 13.15 18.81
C GLU A 89 -1.05 13.07 18.43
N SER A 90 -0.36 14.21 18.52
CA SER A 90 1.06 14.38 18.22
C SER A 90 1.91 13.68 19.27
N ILE A 91 2.55 12.55 18.91
CA ILE A 91 3.37 11.71 19.82
C ILE A 91 4.78 12.30 20.07
N TRP A 92 4.94 13.63 20.02
CA TRP A 92 6.19 14.28 20.41
C TRP A 92 5.90 15.57 21.19
N THR A 93 5.71 15.41 22.49
CA THR A 93 5.99 16.39 23.55
C THR A 93 6.61 15.60 24.70
#